data_AF-A0A932YJ74-F1
#
_entry.id   AF-A0A932YJ74-F1
#
_cell.length_a   1.000
_cell.length_b   1.000
_cell.length_c   1.000
_cell.angle_alpha   90.00
_cell.angle_beta   90.00
_cell.angle_gamma   90.00
#
_symmetry.space_group_name_H-M   'P 1'
#
loop_
_entity.id
_entity.type
_entity.pdbx_description
1 polymer ?
#
loop_
_entity_poly.entity_id
_entity_poly.type
_entity_poly.pdbx_seq_one_letter_code
_entity_poly.pdbx_strand_id
1 'polypeptide(L)'
;MDIKRGISFYKSDNLLLSDSAYYKYIFKKTEKIVCTVFYIVEHSDKGQDNTASVSFIESAKRTLDAVLKTLSISSFSAYQDLYAFLHALVSLESATRVAQATGVLSAEIADLLSLEISTVARAVRQYIALERSDAPGIDSFGGLAAEPASTIVGRPERDRARSAQERMYDTSRTPSMTSVQKGPTPKEQTSYKGQHLERRNAIKDILASKGQSTIKDICEKMPEYKEKTIQREVISMIKDGLIVKDGDRRWSRYSLAPGV
;
A
#
# COMPACT_ATOMS: atom_id res chain seq x y z
N MET A 1 42.84 33.53 -4.15
CA MET A 1 41.75 33.55 -5.15
C MET A 1 41.28 32.11 -5.27
N ASP A 2 40.37 31.75 -4.37
CA ASP A 2 40.07 30.36 -4.06
C ASP A 2 38.77 29.94 -4.72
N ILE A 3 38.91 29.08 -5.73
CA ILE A 3 37.83 28.43 -6.48
C ILE A 3 37.27 27.30 -5.60
N LYS A 4 36.49 27.65 -4.58
CA LYS A 4 35.68 26.67 -3.82
C LYS A 4 34.41 27.32 -3.27
N ARG A 5 33.34 27.30 -4.06
CA ARG A 5 31.92 27.20 -3.63
C ARG A 5 31.04 27.40 -4.84
N GLY A 6 30.71 26.30 -5.50
CA GLY A 6 29.84 26.32 -6.68
C GLY A 6 29.39 24.94 -7.10
N ILE A 7 29.22 24.01 -6.16
CA ILE A 7 28.47 22.78 -6.39
C ILE A 7 27.33 22.82 -5.37
N SER A 8 26.34 23.64 -5.70
CA SER A 8 25.00 23.47 -5.18
C SER A 8 24.57 22.06 -5.59
N PHE A 9 24.56 21.14 -4.62
CA PHE A 9 23.99 19.80 -4.74
C PHE A 9 22.49 19.94 -5.00
N TYR A 10 22.13 20.24 -6.24
CA TYR A 10 20.75 20.20 -6.68
C TYR A 10 20.31 18.73 -6.71
N LYS A 11 19.32 18.44 -5.87
CA LYS A 11 18.27 17.44 -6.10
C LYS A 11 18.76 16.00 -6.07
N SER A 12 18.63 15.36 -4.91
CA SER A 12 18.63 13.91 -4.77
C SER A 12 17.75 13.32 -5.87
N ASP A 13 18.39 12.58 -6.78
CA ASP A 13 17.76 11.97 -7.93
C ASP A 13 16.50 11.22 -7.49
N ASN A 14 15.37 11.54 -8.11
CA ASN A 14 14.09 10.88 -7.90
C ASN A 14 14.12 9.45 -8.48
N LEU A 15 15.01 8.61 -7.95
CA LEU A 15 15.12 7.21 -8.34
C LEU A 15 14.17 6.40 -7.47
N LEU A 16 13.37 5.51 -8.06
CA LEU A 16 12.50 4.59 -7.30
C LEU A 16 13.29 3.69 -6.33
N LEU A 17 14.60 3.55 -6.55
CA LEU A 17 15.52 2.90 -5.62
C LEU A 17 15.65 3.61 -4.27
N SER A 18 15.45 4.94 -4.23
CA SER A 18 15.52 5.73 -3.01
C SER A 18 14.29 5.54 -2.10
N ASP A 19 13.17 5.06 -2.67
CA ASP A 19 12.02 4.67 -1.88
C ASP A 19 12.21 3.27 -1.26
N SER A 20 12.51 3.28 0.05
CA SER A 20 12.67 2.07 0.86
C SER A 20 11.41 1.19 0.87
N ALA A 21 10.22 1.78 0.76
CA ALA A 21 8.96 1.02 0.73
C ALA A 21 8.79 0.29 -0.60
N TYR A 22 9.00 0.98 -1.72
CA TYR A 22 8.99 0.38 -3.06
C TYR A 22 9.99 -0.78 -3.15
N TYR A 23 11.24 -0.53 -2.77
CA TYR A 23 12.30 -1.54 -2.86
C TYR A 23 11.97 -2.79 -2.03
N LYS A 24 11.50 -2.61 -0.78
CA LYS A 24 11.26 -3.73 0.14
C LYS A 24 10.03 -4.55 -0.22
N TYR A 25 8.93 -3.90 -0.61
CA TYR A 25 7.63 -4.59 -0.73
C TYR A 25 7.23 -4.91 -2.17
N ILE A 26 7.79 -4.20 -3.15
CA ILE A 26 7.53 -4.46 -4.57
C ILE A 26 8.71 -5.21 -5.17
N PHE A 27 9.90 -4.61 -5.18
CA PHE A 27 11.06 -5.22 -5.85
C PHE A 27 11.50 -6.53 -5.17
N LYS A 28 11.85 -6.50 -3.88
CA LYS A 28 12.33 -7.70 -3.17
C LYS A 28 11.28 -8.81 -3.08
N LYS A 29 10.00 -8.44 -3.10
CA LYS A 29 8.92 -9.42 -3.13
C LYS A 29 8.80 -10.09 -4.49
N THR A 30 8.90 -9.31 -5.57
CA THR A 30 8.96 -9.81 -6.95
C THR A 30 10.16 -10.73 -7.17
N GLU A 31 11.35 -10.35 -6.68
CA GLU A 31 12.55 -11.19 -6.75
C GLU A 31 12.32 -12.56 -6.10
N LYS A 32 11.73 -12.60 -4.89
CA LYS A 32 11.41 -13.86 -4.21
C LYS A 32 10.41 -14.72 -4.98
N ILE A 33 9.37 -14.12 -5.54
CA ILE A 33 8.38 -14.84 -6.36
C ILE A 33 9.10 -15.49 -7.55
N VAL A 34 9.91 -14.72 -8.27
CA VAL A 34 10.65 -15.22 -9.44
C VAL A 34 11.60 -16.35 -9.03
N CYS A 35 12.39 -16.19 -7.97
CA CYS A 35 13.25 -17.28 -7.46
C CYS A 35 12.46 -18.55 -7.12
N THR A 36 11.28 -18.39 -6.53
CA THR A 36 10.40 -19.52 -6.19
C THR A 36 9.91 -20.23 -7.46
N VAL A 37 9.54 -19.49 -8.49
CA VAL A 37 9.16 -20.07 -9.79
C VAL A 37 10.30 -20.88 -10.41
N PHE A 38 11.51 -20.34 -10.46
CA PHE A 38 12.68 -21.06 -10.97
C PHE A 38 12.96 -22.33 -10.16
N TYR A 39 12.90 -22.23 -8.82
CA TYR A 39 13.12 -23.36 -7.94
C TYR A 39 12.09 -24.48 -8.17
N ILE A 40 10.80 -24.15 -8.27
CA ILE A 40 9.75 -25.13 -8.49
C ILE A 40 9.94 -25.83 -9.82
N VAL A 41 10.15 -25.08 -10.91
CA VAL A 41 10.27 -25.69 -12.25
C VAL A 41 11.53 -26.57 -12.37
N GLU A 42 12.63 -26.22 -11.70
CA GLU A 42 13.83 -27.07 -11.67
C GLU A 42 13.61 -28.40 -10.93
N HIS A 43 12.72 -28.39 -9.93
CA HIS A 43 12.41 -29.57 -9.10
C HIS A 43 11.12 -30.30 -9.51
N SER A 44 10.35 -29.75 -10.47
CA SER A 44 9.20 -30.44 -11.06
C SER A 44 9.67 -31.63 -11.90
N ASP A 45 8.97 -32.75 -11.79
CA ASP A 45 9.35 -33.99 -12.45
C ASP A 45 9.37 -33.80 -13.97
N LYS A 46 10.49 -34.16 -14.62
CA LYS A 46 10.83 -33.82 -16.03
C LYS A 46 9.88 -34.43 -17.08
N GLY A 47 8.81 -35.11 -16.65
CA GLY A 47 7.85 -35.81 -17.48
C GLY A 47 6.63 -34.99 -17.94
N GLN A 48 6.44 -33.77 -17.42
CA GLN A 48 5.32 -32.90 -17.81
C GLN A 48 5.74 -31.82 -18.81
N ASP A 49 4.80 -31.44 -19.67
CA ASP A 49 4.92 -30.54 -20.82
C ASP A 49 5.96 -29.42 -20.66
N ASN A 50 7.12 -29.61 -21.30
CA ASN A 50 8.22 -28.63 -21.29
C ASN A 50 7.75 -27.25 -21.77
N THR A 51 6.78 -27.18 -22.67
CA THR A 51 6.23 -25.91 -23.17
C THR A 51 5.61 -25.06 -22.07
N ALA A 52 4.83 -25.66 -21.16
CA ALA A 52 4.19 -24.92 -20.07
C ALA A 52 5.23 -24.40 -19.08
N SER A 53 6.18 -25.26 -18.70
CA SER A 53 7.32 -24.91 -17.84
C SER A 53 8.19 -23.79 -18.42
N VAL A 54 8.49 -23.86 -19.72
CA VAL A 54 9.25 -22.83 -20.44
C VAL A 54 8.48 -21.51 -20.46
N SER A 55 7.18 -21.53 -20.78
CA SER A 55 6.36 -20.32 -20.78
C SER A 55 6.25 -19.68 -19.41
N PHE A 56 6.22 -20.50 -18.35
CA PHE A 56 6.15 -20.03 -16.97
C PHE A 56 7.45 -19.35 -16.53
N ILE A 57 8.60 -19.97 -16.82
CA ILE A 57 9.93 -19.37 -16.62
C ILE A 57 10.06 -18.06 -17.41
N GLU A 58 9.64 -18.05 -18.68
CA GLU A 58 9.74 -16.88 -19.52
C GLU A 58 8.92 -15.70 -18.97
N SER A 59 7.69 -15.95 -18.52
CA SER A 59 6.86 -14.93 -17.85
C SER A 59 7.49 -14.44 -16.54
N ALA A 60 8.11 -15.32 -15.75
CA ALA A 60 8.81 -14.92 -14.53
C ALA A 60 10.02 -14.03 -14.82
N LYS A 61 10.82 -14.37 -15.84
CA LYS A 61 11.95 -13.56 -16.30
C LYS A 61 11.51 -12.20 -16.80
N ARG A 62 10.47 -12.14 -17.66
CA ARG A 62 9.90 -10.87 -18.15
C ARG A 62 9.43 -9.97 -17.01
N THR A 63 8.87 -10.56 -15.95
CA THR A 63 8.44 -9.84 -14.74
C THR A 63 9.63 -9.25 -13.98
N LEU A 64 10.73 -10.02 -13.84
CA LEU A 64 11.96 -9.54 -13.23
C LEU A 64 12.60 -8.40 -14.04
N ASP A 65 12.69 -8.55 -15.36
CA ASP A 65 13.25 -7.52 -16.24
C ASP A 65 12.41 -6.23 -16.19
N ALA A 66 11.08 -6.35 -16.14
CA ALA A 66 10.19 -5.21 -16.01
C ALA A 66 10.38 -4.47 -14.68
N VAL A 67 10.47 -5.19 -13.54
CA VAL A 67 10.70 -4.52 -12.25
C VAL A 67 12.10 -3.91 -12.16
N LEU A 68 13.12 -4.52 -12.74
CA LEU A 68 14.47 -3.94 -12.79
C LEU A 68 14.50 -2.63 -13.58
N LYS A 69 13.77 -2.56 -14.71
CA LYS A 69 13.65 -1.32 -15.49
C LYS A 69 13.07 -0.19 -14.66
N THR A 70 12.05 -0.46 -13.84
CA THR A 70 11.48 0.55 -12.93
C THR A 70 12.50 1.12 -11.94
N LEU A 71 13.52 0.35 -11.53
CA LEU A 71 14.55 0.84 -10.62
C LEU A 71 15.59 1.73 -11.29
N SER A 72 15.82 1.54 -12.60
CA SER A 72 16.90 2.20 -13.34
C SER A 72 16.53 3.59 -13.89
N ILE A 73 15.26 3.98 -13.82
CA ILE A 73 14.73 5.17 -14.52
C ILE A 73 14.23 6.21 -13.51
N SER A 74 14.47 7.49 -13.84
CA SER A 74 14.00 8.66 -13.08
C SER A 74 12.46 8.74 -13.02
N SER A 75 11.91 9.12 -11.88
CA SER A 75 10.48 9.05 -11.51
C SER A 75 9.48 9.63 -12.52
N PHE A 76 9.89 10.61 -13.33
CA PHE A 76 8.99 11.25 -14.29
C PHE A 76 8.60 10.34 -15.47
N SER A 77 9.47 9.39 -15.86
CA SER A 77 9.21 8.44 -16.95
C SER A 77 8.79 7.05 -16.46
N ALA A 78 8.83 6.81 -15.15
CA ALA A 78 8.64 5.49 -14.56
C ALA A 78 7.21 4.93 -14.73
N TYR A 79 6.22 5.76 -15.04
CA TYR A 79 4.83 5.32 -15.17
C TYR A 79 4.61 4.28 -16.26
N GLN A 80 5.18 4.49 -17.45
CA GLN A 80 5.04 3.54 -18.55
C GLN A 80 5.65 2.19 -18.18
N ASP A 81 6.78 2.20 -17.48
CA ASP A 81 7.45 1.00 -16.99
C ASP A 81 6.71 0.34 -15.83
N LEU A 82 6.07 1.11 -14.93
CA LEU A 82 5.22 0.59 -13.88
C LEU A 82 3.96 -0.10 -14.44
N TYR A 83 3.35 0.46 -15.49
CA TYR A 83 2.26 -0.21 -16.21
C TYR A 83 2.76 -1.45 -16.96
N ALA A 84 3.93 -1.37 -17.62
CA ALA A 84 4.55 -2.54 -18.27
C ALA A 84 4.84 -3.65 -17.25
N PHE A 85 5.32 -3.30 -16.06
CA PHE A 85 5.51 -4.23 -14.96
C PHE A 85 4.20 -4.83 -14.45
N LEU A 86 3.14 -4.02 -14.33
CA LEU A 86 1.81 -4.52 -13.98
C LEU A 86 1.27 -5.51 -15.01
N HIS A 87 1.46 -5.26 -16.30
CA HIS A 87 1.12 -6.20 -17.37
C HIS A 87 1.95 -7.49 -17.30
N ALA A 88 3.24 -7.39 -16.93
CA ALA A 88 4.08 -8.56 -16.71
C ALA A 88 3.58 -9.41 -15.52
N LEU A 89 3.15 -8.78 -14.42
CA LEU A 89 2.55 -9.49 -13.28
C LEU A 89 1.27 -10.23 -13.66
N VAL A 90 0.38 -9.62 -14.45
CA VAL A 90 -0.84 -10.28 -14.95
C VAL A 90 -0.48 -11.45 -15.88
N SER A 91 0.57 -11.30 -16.68
CA SER A 91 1.07 -12.38 -17.54
C SER A 91 1.65 -13.53 -16.73
N LEU A 92 2.33 -13.25 -15.62
CA LEU A 92 2.84 -14.26 -14.69
C LEU A 92 1.72 -14.97 -13.94
N GLU A 93 0.68 -14.26 -13.52
CA GLU A 93 -0.52 -14.86 -12.91
C GLU A 93 -1.20 -15.82 -13.90
N SER A 94 -1.35 -15.39 -15.15
CA SER A 94 -1.93 -16.24 -16.22
C SER A 94 -1.07 -17.48 -16.44
N ALA A 95 0.26 -17.34 -16.49
CA ALA A 95 1.18 -18.46 -16.64
C ALA A 95 1.15 -19.41 -15.43
N THR A 96 0.92 -18.90 -14.22
CA THR A 96 0.75 -19.72 -13.00
C THR A 96 -0.49 -20.60 -13.11
N ARG A 97 -1.61 -20.04 -13.60
CA ARG A 97 -2.86 -20.81 -13.84
C ARG A 97 -2.69 -21.85 -14.95
N VAL A 98 -1.97 -21.51 -16.02
CA VAL A 98 -1.66 -22.47 -17.09
C VAL A 98 -0.79 -23.60 -16.55
N ALA A 99 0.26 -23.29 -15.79
CA ALA A 99 1.13 -24.29 -15.18
C ALA A 99 0.37 -25.19 -14.18
N GLN A 100 -0.61 -24.66 -13.45
CA GLN A 100 -1.53 -25.47 -12.64
C GLN A 100 -2.39 -26.40 -13.50
N ALA A 101 -2.98 -25.89 -14.58
CA ALA A 101 -3.85 -26.65 -15.46
C ALA A 101 -3.13 -27.78 -16.20
N THR A 102 -1.84 -27.59 -16.53
CA THR A 102 -0.98 -28.60 -17.14
C THR A 102 -0.32 -29.54 -16.12
N GLY A 103 -0.60 -29.35 -14.83
CA GLY A 103 -0.09 -30.19 -13.74
C GLY A 103 1.33 -29.87 -13.28
N VAL A 104 2.00 -28.87 -13.87
CA VAL A 104 3.36 -28.43 -13.53
C VAL A 104 3.44 -27.92 -12.09
N LEU A 105 2.34 -27.32 -11.62
CA LEU A 105 2.16 -26.85 -10.25
C LEU A 105 1.00 -27.59 -9.58
N SER A 106 1.17 -27.94 -8.29
CA SER A 106 0.04 -28.33 -7.47
C SER A 106 -0.89 -27.13 -7.23
N ALA A 107 -2.17 -27.39 -6.97
CA ALA A 107 -3.15 -26.34 -6.70
C ALA A 107 -2.74 -25.45 -5.52
N GLU A 108 -2.20 -26.05 -4.46
CA GLU A 108 -1.75 -25.34 -3.26
C GLU A 108 -0.62 -24.33 -3.57
N ILE A 109 0.36 -24.73 -4.38
CA ILE A 109 1.50 -23.88 -4.76
C ILE A 109 1.02 -22.77 -5.71
N ALA A 110 0.16 -23.11 -6.66
CA ALA A 110 -0.41 -22.14 -7.60
C ALA A 110 -1.24 -21.06 -6.88
N ASP A 111 -2.06 -21.44 -5.89
CA ASP A 111 -2.86 -20.51 -5.09
C ASP A 111 -1.97 -19.57 -4.25
N LEU A 112 -0.92 -20.11 -3.61
CA LEU A 112 0.04 -19.32 -2.85
C LEU A 112 0.77 -18.31 -3.74
N LEU A 113 1.27 -18.74 -4.90
CA LEU A 113 1.92 -17.84 -5.86
C LEU A 113 0.96 -16.77 -6.37
N SER A 114 -0.28 -17.14 -6.68
CA SER A 114 -1.31 -16.20 -7.16
C SER A 114 -1.63 -15.13 -6.12
N LEU A 115 -1.71 -15.48 -4.83
CA LEU A 115 -1.90 -14.54 -3.73
C LEU A 115 -0.72 -13.57 -3.60
N GLU A 116 0.51 -14.08 -3.71
CA GLU A 116 1.72 -13.27 -3.61
C GLU A 116 1.86 -12.29 -4.78
N ILE A 117 1.62 -12.77 -6.02
CA ILE A 117 1.59 -11.94 -7.24
C ILE A 117 0.51 -10.85 -7.12
N SER A 118 -0.70 -11.21 -6.67
CA SER A 118 -1.80 -10.27 -6.47
C SER A 118 -1.46 -9.18 -5.44
N THR A 119 -0.75 -9.55 -4.38
CA THR A 119 -0.30 -8.61 -3.36
C THR A 119 0.69 -7.59 -3.93
N VAL A 120 1.64 -8.04 -4.75
CA VAL A 120 2.58 -7.14 -5.44
C VAL A 120 1.84 -6.25 -6.43
N ALA A 121 0.94 -6.80 -7.25
CA ALA A 121 0.16 -6.03 -8.22
C ALA A 121 -0.68 -4.93 -7.54
N ARG A 122 -1.29 -5.23 -6.38
CA ARG A 122 -2.02 -4.23 -5.58
C ARG A 122 -1.09 -3.14 -5.06
N ALA A 123 0.08 -3.49 -4.55
CA ALA A 123 1.07 -2.54 -4.09
C ALA A 123 1.54 -1.59 -5.21
N VAL A 124 1.77 -2.12 -6.42
CA VAL A 124 2.14 -1.32 -7.60
C VAL A 124 1.02 -0.36 -8.00
N ARG A 125 -0.24 -0.82 -8.06
CA ARG A 125 -1.38 0.06 -8.37
C ARG A 125 -1.52 1.19 -7.36
N GLN A 126 -1.31 0.89 -6.09
CA GLN A 126 -1.34 1.88 -5.03
C GLN A 126 -0.19 2.87 -5.15
N TYR A 127 1.01 2.39 -5.51
CA TYR A 127 2.16 3.24 -5.77
C TYR A 127 1.87 4.25 -6.91
N ILE A 128 1.33 3.77 -8.04
CA ILE A 128 0.89 4.62 -9.16
C ILE A 128 -0.19 5.63 -8.72
N ALA A 129 -1.11 5.23 -7.84
CA ALA A 129 -2.17 6.09 -7.35
C ALA A 129 -1.65 7.21 -6.42
N LEU A 130 -0.66 6.91 -5.56
CA LEU A 130 -0.05 7.90 -4.67
C LEU A 130 0.68 9.01 -5.44
N GLU A 131 1.41 8.68 -6.50
CA GLU A 131 2.11 9.69 -7.30
C GLU A 131 1.15 10.55 -8.16
N ARG A 132 -0.06 10.05 -8.46
CA ARG A 132 -1.11 10.82 -9.16
C ARG A 132 -1.82 11.84 -8.27
N SER A 133 -1.81 11.62 -6.96
CA SER A 133 -2.35 12.57 -6.00
C SER A 133 -1.25 13.53 -5.56
N ASP A 134 -1.18 14.71 -6.19
CA ASP A 134 -0.58 15.93 -5.62
C ASP A 134 -1.37 16.42 -4.38
N ALA A 135 -1.67 15.51 -3.45
CA ALA A 135 -2.34 15.77 -2.18
C ALA A 135 -1.46 15.21 -1.06
N PRO A 136 -1.14 15.99 -0.01
CA PRO A 136 -0.14 15.58 0.97
C PRO A 136 -0.67 14.47 1.88
N GLY A 137 -0.02 13.31 1.79
CA GLY A 137 0.26 12.40 2.90
C GLY A 137 -0.86 11.48 3.34
N ILE A 138 -0.77 10.19 2.98
CA ILE A 138 -1.34 9.09 3.78
C ILE A 138 -0.42 7.86 3.73
N ASP A 139 0.01 7.43 4.91
CA ASP A 139 0.72 6.18 5.21
C ASP A 139 -0.10 4.95 4.82
N SER A 140 -0.12 4.61 3.53
CA SER A 140 -1.06 3.63 3.00
C SER A 140 -0.43 2.26 2.70
N PHE A 141 0.75 1.95 3.24
CA PHE A 141 1.34 0.60 3.13
C PHE A 141 0.99 -0.33 4.31
N GLY A 142 0.26 0.16 5.32
CA GLY A 142 -0.03 -0.56 6.57
C GLY A 142 -1.32 -1.40 6.61
N GLY A 143 -2.06 -1.50 5.50
CA GLY A 143 -3.40 -2.11 5.44
C GLY A 143 -3.47 -3.53 4.89
N LEU A 144 -2.47 -4.38 5.15
CA LEU A 144 -2.50 -5.82 4.80
C LEU A 144 -3.10 -6.66 5.95
N ALA A 145 -4.24 -6.20 6.50
CA ALA A 145 -5.09 -7.05 7.33
C ALA A 145 -6.20 -7.62 6.43
N ALA A 146 -6.26 -8.94 6.42
CA ALA A 146 -7.14 -9.77 5.62
C ALA A 146 -8.63 -9.43 5.80
N GLU A 147 -9.38 -9.50 4.71
CA GLU A 147 -10.82 -9.78 4.71
C GLU A 147 -11.05 -10.86 3.64
N PRO A 148 -11.73 -11.97 3.96
CA PRO A 148 -11.93 -13.08 3.04
C PRO A 148 -13.04 -12.73 2.04
N ALA A 149 -12.71 -12.71 0.75
CA ALA A 149 -13.70 -12.58 -0.29
C ALA A 149 -14.54 -13.88 -0.36
N SER A 150 -15.75 -13.80 0.17
CA SER A 150 -16.81 -14.78 0.05
C SER A 150 -17.07 -15.16 -1.42
N THR A 151 -17.08 -16.46 -1.65
CA THR A 151 -17.41 -17.15 -2.90
C THR A 151 -18.81 -16.75 -3.38
N ILE A 152 -18.89 -15.96 -4.46
CA ILE A 152 -20.11 -15.82 -5.25
C ILE A 152 -20.12 -16.97 -6.26
N VAL A 153 -20.88 -18.01 -5.94
CA VAL A 153 -21.22 -19.11 -6.85
C VAL A 153 -22.19 -18.57 -7.91
N GLY A 154 -21.69 -18.40 -9.14
CA GLY A 154 -22.52 -18.16 -10.32
C GLY A 154 -23.00 -19.48 -10.92
N ARG A 155 -24.29 -19.79 -10.79
CA ARG A 155 -24.99 -20.87 -11.52
C ARG A 155 -25.73 -20.24 -12.72
N PRO A 156 -25.76 -20.87 -13.91
CA PRO A 156 -26.27 -20.22 -15.11
C PRO A 156 -27.80 -20.31 -15.19
N GLU A 157 -28.44 -19.21 -15.59
CA GLU A 157 -29.88 -19.13 -15.83
C GLU A 157 -30.14 -19.19 -17.33
N ARG A 158 -30.77 -20.29 -17.78
CA ARG A 158 -31.32 -20.47 -19.13
C ARG A 158 -32.82 -20.16 -19.09
N ASP A 159 -33.25 -19.41 -20.11
CA ASP A 159 -34.54 -19.50 -20.80
C ASP A 159 -35.83 -19.57 -19.97
N ARG A 160 -36.59 -18.46 -19.96
CA ARG A 160 -38.00 -18.49 -20.38
C ARG A 160 -38.58 -17.08 -20.55
N ALA A 161 -38.74 -16.70 -21.82
CA ALA A 161 -39.74 -15.73 -22.24
C ALA A 161 -41.15 -16.30 -22.06
N ARG A 162 -42.10 -15.48 -21.58
CA ARG A 162 -43.48 -15.39 -22.12
C ARG A 162 -44.35 -14.35 -21.39
N SER A 163 -45.00 -13.52 -22.21
CA SER A 163 -46.34 -12.88 -22.09
C SER A 163 -46.58 -11.91 -20.91
N ALA A 164 -46.78 -10.60 -21.13
CA ALA A 164 -47.83 -9.87 -21.85
C ALA A 164 -49.15 -9.66 -21.06
N GLN A 165 -49.49 -8.37 -20.93
CA GLN A 165 -50.80 -7.71 -20.80
C GLN A 165 -51.44 -7.39 -19.43
N GLU A 166 -51.53 -6.06 -19.23
CA GLU A 166 -52.68 -5.26 -18.79
C GLU A 166 -53.28 -5.44 -17.38
N ARG A 167 -53.29 -4.34 -16.61
CA ARG A 167 -54.50 -3.49 -16.45
C ARG A 167 -54.22 -2.22 -15.63
N MET A 168 -54.58 -1.09 -16.23
CA MET A 168 -54.93 0.19 -15.59
C MET A 168 -56.20 0.02 -14.74
N TYR A 169 -56.22 0.56 -13.51
CA TYR A 169 -57.02 1.72 -13.05
C TYR A 169 -56.90 1.82 -11.51
N ASP A 170 -56.62 3.00 -10.96
CA ASP A 170 -57.59 3.76 -10.13
C ASP A 170 -56.97 5.07 -9.65
N THR A 171 -57.79 6.12 -9.69
CA THR A 171 -57.49 7.52 -9.42
C THR A 171 -58.16 7.91 -8.11
N SER A 172 -57.40 8.42 -7.14
CA SER A 172 -57.95 9.35 -6.14
C SER A 172 -56.86 10.30 -5.58
N ARG A 173 -56.89 11.50 -6.15
CA ARG A 173 -56.57 12.85 -5.63
C ARG A 173 -57.09 13.06 -4.18
N THR A 174 -56.57 13.89 -3.26
CA THR A 174 -55.73 15.14 -3.22
C THR A 174 -55.08 15.31 -1.80
N PRO A 175 -54.68 16.50 -1.26
CA PRO A 175 -53.28 16.92 -1.11
C PRO A 175 -52.86 17.26 0.34
N SER A 176 -51.57 17.45 0.64
CA SER A 176 -51.10 18.63 1.39
C SER A 176 -49.58 18.66 1.54
N MET A 177 -49.09 19.89 1.56
CA MET A 177 -47.71 20.32 1.62
C MET A 177 -47.14 20.18 3.04
N THR A 178 -45.87 19.81 3.16
CA THR A 178 -44.95 20.44 4.13
C THR A 178 -43.51 20.11 3.75
N SER A 179 -42.79 21.16 3.40
CA SER A 179 -41.36 21.19 3.14
C SER A 179 -40.57 21.04 4.44
N VAL A 180 -39.75 19.99 4.56
CA VAL A 180 -38.60 19.97 5.47
C VAL A 180 -37.39 19.47 4.70
N GLN A 181 -36.54 20.41 4.32
CA GLN A 181 -35.23 20.16 3.74
C GLN A 181 -34.35 19.50 4.80
N LYS A 182 -33.94 18.26 4.58
CA LYS A 182 -32.90 17.59 5.36
C LYS A 182 -31.64 17.57 4.50
N GLY A 183 -30.82 18.60 4.67
CA GLY A 183 -29.51 18.70 4.01
C GLY A 183 -28.57 17.58 4.49
N PRO A 184 -27.60 17.16 3.65
CA PRO A 184 -26.56 16.23 4.05
C PRO A 184 -25.59 16.92 5.03
N THR A 185 -25.48 16.40 6.24
CA THR A 185 -24.51 16.83 7.25
C THR A 185 -23.10 16.36 6.89
N PRO A 186 -22.10 17.24 6.78
CA PRO A 186 -20.69 16.85 6.74
C PRO A 186 -20.17 16.72 8.18
N LYS A 187 -20.06 15.49 8.66
CA LYS A 187 -19.18 15.10 9.77
C LYS A 187 -18.50 13.84 9.25
N GLU A 188 -17.22 13.85 8.91
CA GLU A 188 -16.20 13.31 9.82
C GLU A 188 -14.80 13.39 9.15
N GLN A 189 -14.26 14.61 8.96
CA GLN A 189 -12.85 14.79 8.53
C GLN A 189 -12.06 15.77 9.42
N THR A 190 -12.73 16.47 10.34
CA THR A 190 -12.10 17.44 11.25
C THR A 190 -11.58 16.81 12.55
N SER A 191 -12.07 15.63 12.95
CA SER A 191 -11.72 15.02 14.24
C SER A 191 -10.27 14.50 14.31
N TYR A 192 -9.72 14.00 13.19
CA TYR A 192 -8.38 13.41 13.17
C TYR A 192 -7.25 14.44 13.30
N LYS A 193 -7.44 15.66 12.78
CA LYS A 193 -6.47 16.76 12.96
C LYS A 193 -6.46 17.28 14.41
N GLY A 194 -7.62 17.33 15.06
CA GLY A 194 -7.74 17.78 16.45
C GLY A 194 -7.01 16.87 17.43
N GLN A 195 -7.21 15.55 17.33
CA GLN A 195 -6.53 14.57 18.19
C GLN A 195 -5.01 14.56 18.03
N HIS A 196 -4.51 14.87 16.83
CA HIS A 196 -3.07 14.97 16.59
C HIS A 196 -2.47 16.20 17.29
N LEU A 197 -3.17 17.34 17.26
CA LEU A 197 -2.72 18.56 17.92
C LEU A 197 -2.76 18.44 19.44
N GLU A 198 -3.85 17.88 19.97
CA GLU A 198 -4.02 17.62 21.41
C GLU A 198 -2.91 16.71 21.96
N ARG A 199 -2.60 15.62 21.24
CA ARG A 199 -1.51 14.71 21.61
C ARG A 199 -0.13 15.38 21.54
N ARG A 200 0.14 16.22 20.53
CA ARG A 200 1.41 16.99 20.49
C ARG A 200 1.55 17.90 21.70
N ASN A 201 0.48 18.59 22.07
CA ASN A 201 0.49 19.52 23.19
C ASN A 201 0.73 18.77 24.50
N ALA A 202 0.05 17.64 24.72
CA ALA A 202 0.30 16.79 25.89
C ALA A 202 1.76 16.31 25.97
N ILE A 203 2.39 15.96 24.83
CA ILE A 203 3.80 15.53 24.82
C ILE A 203 4.72 16.70 25.16
N LYS A 204 4.43 17.89 24.64
CA LYS A 204 5.18 19.12 24.98
C LYS A 204 5.10 19.42 26.47
N ASP A 205 3.92 19.35 27.07
CA ASP A 205 3.72 19.67 28.48
C ASP A 205 4.48 18.71 29.41
N ILE A 206 4.53 17.42 29.05
CA ILE A 206 5.30 16.42 29.79
C ILE A 206 6.80 16.68 29.68
N LEU A 207 7.28 17.02 28.48
CA LEU A 207 8.70 17.31 28.25
C LEU A 207 9.12 18.64 28.88
N ALA A 208 8.25 19.64 28.92
CA ALA A 208 8.46 20.89 29.65
C ALA A 208 8.59 20.64 31.16
N SER A 209 7.78 19.73 31.71
CA SER A 209 7.75 19.46 33.14
C SER A 209 8.93 18.59 33.64
N LYS A 210 9.37 17.60 32.86
CA LYS A 210 10.46 16.66 33.25
C LYS A 210 11.83 17.03 32.66
N GLY A 211 11.89 17.92 31.65
CA GLY A 211 13.11 18.31 30.93
C GLY A 211 13.62 17.23 29.97
N GLN A 212 13.97 16.05 30.49
CA GLN A 212 14.36 14.88 29.71
C GLN A 212 13.49 13.69 30.09
N SER A 213 12.79 13.09 29.12
CA SER A 213 11.95 11.91 29.35
C SER A 213 12.23 10.82 28.32
N THR A 214 12.07 9.56 28.73
CA THR A 214 12.06 8.43 27.79
C THR A 214 10.66 8.19 27.23
N ILE A 215 10.56 7.43 26.15
CA ILE A 215 9.24 7.02 25.61
C ILE A 215 8.38 6.33 26.68
N LYS A 216 8.99 5.51 27.55
CA LYS A 216 8.27 4.83 28.64
C LYS A 216 7.67 5.82 29.64
N ASP A 217 8.43 6.84 30.03
CA ASP A 217 7.95 7.90 30.92
C ASP A 217 6.75 8.67 30.34
N ILE A 218 6.74 8.87 29.02
CA ILE A 218 5.65 9.56 28.31
C ILE A 218 4.42 8.64 28.25
N CYS A 219 4.61 7.34 28.01
CA CYS A 219 3.51 6.36 27.99
C CYS A 219 2.85 6.20 29.36
N GLU A 220 3.63 6.25 30.45
CA GLU A 220 3.09 6.14 31.80
C GLU A 220 2.18 7.33 32.18
N LYS A 221 2.45 8.50 31.60
CA LYS A 221 1.65 9.72 31.79
C LYS A 221 0.50 9.89 30.80
N MET A 222 0.44 9.07 29.75
CA MET A 222 -0.63 9.06 28.75
C MET A 222 -1.15 7.63 28.49
N PRO A 223 -1.84 7.00 29.44
CA PRO A 223 -2.34 5.63 29.30
C PRO A 223 -3.37 5.46 28.17
N GLU A 224 -3.97 6.55 27.70
CA GLU A 224 -4.93 6.57 26.59
C GLU A 224 -4.29 6.27 25.22
N TYR A 225 -2.96 6.34 25.09
CA TYR A 225 -2.26 6.08 23.85
C TYR A 225 -1.31 4.87 23.94
N LYS A 226 -1.33 4.04 22.90
CA LYS A 226 -0.38 2.93 22.76
C LYS A 226 1.04 3.47 22.57
N GLU A 227 2.04 2.76 23.08
CA GLU A 227 3.45 3.13 22.96
C GLU A 227 3.87 3.42 21.51
N LYS A 228 3.41 2.62 20.54
CA LYS A 228 3.70 2.82 19.12
C LYS A 228 3.12 4.12 18.56
N THR A 229 2.01 4.60 19.12
CA THR A 229 1.39 5.89 18.75
C THR A 229 2.23 7.04 19.27
N ILE A 230 2.69 6.97 20.53
CA ILE A 230 3.59 7.97 21.13
C ILE A 230 4.94 7.98 20.40
N GLN A 231 5.49 6.81 20.06
CA GLN A 231 6.73 6.70 19.28
C GLN A 231 6.63 7.42 17.94
N ARG A 232 5.54 7.22 17.20
CA ARG A 232 5.31 7.91 15.90
C ARG A 232 5.20 9.42 16.08
N GLU A 233 4.47 9.86 17.11
CA GLU A 233 4.27 11.26 17.42
C GLU A 233 5.58 11.97 17.77
N VAL A 234 6.39 11.37 18.66
CA VAL A 234 7.71 11.88 19.05
C VAL A 234 8.65 11.95 17.83
N ILE A 235 8.63 10.94 16.95
CA ILE A 235 9.42 10.97 15.69
C ILE A 235 8.95 12.11 14.78
N SER A 236 7.64 12.35 14.66
CA SER A 236 7.10 13.48 13.90
C SER A 236 7.56 14.81 14.48
N MET A 237 7.51 14.96 15.81
CA MET A 237 7.94 16.19 16.48
C MET A 237 9.45 16.45 16.40
N ILE A 238 10.27 15.41 16.27
CA ILE A 238 11.72 15.54 15.99
C ILE A 238 11.94 16.04 14.56
N LYS A 239 11.21 15.50 13.58
CA LYS A 239 11.26 15.98 12.18
C LYS A 239 10.81 17.44 12.07
N ASP A 240 9.81 17.82 12.86
CA ASP A 240 9.31 19.19 12.94
C ASP A 240 10.25 20.13 13.75
N GLY A 241 11.34 19.62 14.32
CA GLY A 241 12.34 20.41 15.07
C GLY A 241 11.88 20.85 16.47
N LEU A 242 10.78 20.30 16.99
CA LEU A 242 10.20 20.67 18.29
C LEU A 242 10.85 19.92 19.46
N ILE A 243 11.40 18.74 19.22
CA ILE A 243 12.02 17.86 20.22
C ILE A 243 13.40 17.44 19.73
N VAL A 244 14.37 17.41 20.64
CA VAL A 244 15.70 16.86 20.40
C VAL A 244 15.77 15.46 21.02
N LYS A 245 16.34 14.54 20.26
CA LYS A 245 16.63 13.18 20.69
C LYS A 245 18.10 13.09 21.10
N ASP A 246 18.34 12.66 22.32
CA ASP A 246 19.66 12.35 22.86
C ASP A 246 19.78 10.83 23.07
N GLY A 247 20.63 10.18 22.26
CA GLY A 247 20.88 8.73 22.30
C GLY A 247 20.63 7.97 20.98
N ASP A 248 21.30 6.83 20.83
CA ASP A 248 21.33 6.09 19.57
C ASP A 248 20.15 5.14 19.38
N ARG A 249 19.56 4.61 20.45
CA ARG A 249 18.58 3.48 20.36
C ARG A 249 17.43 3.57 21.38
N ARG A 250 16.88 2.45 21.85
CA ARG A 250 15.59 2.38 22.58
C ARG A 250 15.54 3.08 23.96
N TRP A 251 16.67 3.55 24.46
CA TRP A 251 16.78 4.32 25.70
C TRP A 251 17.07 5.80 25.45
N SER A 252 16.73 6.28 24.26
CA SER A 252 16.92 7.68 23.93
C SER A 252 16.08 8.56 24.84
N ARG A 253 16.69 9.65 25.28
CA ARG A 253 16.05 10.71 26.05
C ARG A 253 15.59 11.78 25.08
N TYR A 254 14.41 12.32 25.35
CA TYR A 254 13.81 13.36 24.54
C TYR A 254 13.68 14.61 25.40
N SER A 255 14.06 15.75 24.84
CA SER A 255 13.92 17.07 25.47
C SER A 255 13.36 18.07 24.47
N LEU A 256 12.79 19.17 24.96
CA LEU A 256 12.39 20.27 24.10
C LEU A 256 13.63 20.86 23.40
N ALA A 257 13.45 21.27 22.14
CA ALA A 257 14.51 21.93 21.40
C ALA A 257 14.85 23.29 22.03
N PRO A 258 16.14 23.68 22.12
CA PRO A 258 16.59 24.89 22.82
C PRO A 258 16.26 26.22 22.09
N GLY A 259 15.14 26.32 21.37
CA GLY A 259 14.79 27.48 20.55
C GLY A 259 13.29 27.73 20.35
N VAL A 260 12.43 27.26 21.26
CA VAL A 260 11.00 27.58 21.32
C VAL A 260 10.64 28.07 22.71
#